data_AF-A0A9D7I9Y8-F1
#
_entry.id   AF-A0A9D7I9Y8-F1
#
_cell.length_a   1.000
_cell.length_b   1.000
_cell.length_c   1.000
_cell.angle_alpha   90.00
_cell.angle_beta   90.00
_cell.angle_gamma   90.00
#
_symmetry.space_group_name_H-M   'P 1'
#
loop_
_entity.id
_entity.type
_entity.pdbx_description
1 polymer ?
#
loop_
_entity_poly.entity_id
_entity_poly.type
_entity_poly.pdbx_seq_one_letter_code
_entity_poly.pdbx_strand_id
1 'polypeptide(L)'
;MNWHKEKLLLRLQKSQCESLRLVNTQTQRKLVMDNLMFPHFTGKAKVDELVKNAGFANYTFVQPPFYFQNLTGQMGPQTQQDGSNGWTLPIDPSKKVIHMADIGDLGKVVAGAFLNPAKVSNGSYLSLATD
;
A
#
# COMPACT_ATOMS: atom_id res chain seq x y z
N MET A 1 -6.47 -5.99 -15.78
CA MET A 1 -7.28 -5.11 -14.89
C MET A 1 -8.39 -4.49 -15.72
N ASN A 2 -9.67 -4.72 -15.37
CA ASN A 2 -10.82 -4.27 -16.17
C ASN A 2 -11.37 -2.96 -15.57
N TRP A 3 -10.93 -1.84 -16.14
CA TRP A 3 -11.18 -0.48 -15.68
C TRP A 3 -12.67 -0.08 -15.65
N HIS A 4 -13.50 -0.72 -16.47
CA HIS A 4 -14.93 -0.42 -16.50
C HIS A 4 -15.63 -0.91 -15.21
N LYS A 5 -15.18 -2.05 -14.67
CA LYS A 5 -15.71 -2.63 -13.42
C LYS A 5 -15.31 -1.81 -12.19
N GLU A 6 -14.09 -1.29 -12.14
CA GLU A 6 -13.61 -0.46 -11.01
C GLU A 6 -14.33 0.89 -10.93
N LYS A 7 -14.55 1.58 -12.05
CA LYS A 7 -15.37 2.80 -12.08
C LYS A 7 -16.80 2.54 -11.63
N LEU A 8 -17.37 1.39 -11.99
CA LEU A 8 -18.71 1.00 -11.58
C LEU A 8 -18.77 0.72 -10.06
N LEU A 9 -17.78 0.02 -9.51
CA LEU A 9 -17.65 -0.25 -8.08
C LEU A 9 -17.51 1.04 -7.26
N LEU A 10 -16.70 2.00 -7.71
CA LEU A 10 -16.55 3.30 -7.04
C LEU A 10 -17.85 4.12 -7.06
N ARG A 11 -18.61 4.04 -8.17
CA ARG A 11 -19.93 4.70 -8.29
C ARG A 11 -20.98 4.02 -7.41
N LEU A 12 -20.99 2.68 -7.35
CA LEU A 12 -21.88 1.89 -6.49
C LEU A 12 -21.58 2.13 -5.01
N GLN A 13 -20.30 2.21 -4.64
CA GLN A 13 -19.92 2.62 -3.29
C GLN A 13 -20.53 4.00 -3.01
N LYS A 14 -20.24 5.02 -3.83
CA LYS A 14 -20.77 6.38 -3.65
C LYS A 14 -22.30 6.44 -3.52
N SER A 15 -23.06 5.67 -4.31
CA SER A 15 -24.53 5.72 -4.27
C SER A 15 -25.16 5.04 -3.05
N GLN A 16 -24.42 4.19 -2.32
CA GLN A 16 -24.92 3.52 -1.12
C GLN A 16 -24.54 4.22 0.19
N CYS A 17 -23.80 5.33 0.12
CA CYS A 17 -23.41 6.08 1.31
C CYS A 17 -23.16 7.57 0.96
N GLU A 18 -24.14 8.43 1.27
CA GLU A 18 -23.97 9.89 1.20
C GLU A 18 -22.85 10.43 2.12
N SER A 19 -22.30 9.60 3.02
CA SER A 19 -21.23 9.93 3.97
C SER A 19 -19.85 9.30 3.66
N LEU A 20 -19.63 8.83 2.43
CA LEU A 20 -18.52 7.93 2.14
C LEU A 20 -17.12 8.50 2.40
N ARG A 21 -16.41 7.79 3.26
CA ARG A 21 -14.99 7.93 3.59
C ARG A 21 -14.24 6.83 2.84
N LEU A 22 -13.20 7.17 2.08
CA LEU A 22 -12.42 6.17 1.35
C LEU A 22 -10.98 6.12 1.87
N VAL A 23 -10.61 4.96 2.40
CA VAL A 23 -9.22 4.61 2.70
C VAL A 23 -8.76 3.64 1.62
N ASN A 24 -7.86 4.09 0.75
CA ASN A 24 -7.29 3.22 -0.26
C ASN A 24 -6.02 2.57 0.30
N THR A 25 -6.08 1.26 0.56
CA THR A 25 -4.98 0.44 1.10
C THR A 25 -4.10 -0.17 0.02
N GLN A 26 -4.43 0.06 -1.24
CA GLN A 26 -3.67 -0.45 -2.38
C GLN A 26 -2.68 0.59 -2.92
N THR A 27 -2.64 1.79 -2.37
CA THR A 27 -1.82 2.86 -2.93
C THR A 27 -0.33 2.60 -2.66
N GLN A 28 0.43 2.55 -3.74
CA GLN A 28 1.88 2.72 -3.70
C GLN A 28 2.18 3.90 -4.61
N ARG A 29 2.96 4.89 -4.13
CA ARG A 29 3.38 6.00 -5.00
C ARG A 29 4.04 5.42 -6.24
N LYS A 30 3.83 6.07 -7.39
CA LYS A 30 4.56 5.73 -8.62
C LYS A 30 6.05 5.85 -8.32
N LEU A 31 6.72 4.72 -8.14
CA LEU A 31 8.17 4.67 -8.06
C LEU A 31 8.66 4.66 -9.51
N VAL A 32 9.20 5.79 -9.96
CA VAL A 32 9.99 5.85 -11.19
C VAL A 32 11.44 5.98 -10.76
N MET A 33 12.15 4.86 -10.73
CA MET A 33 13.61 4.83 -10.75
C MET A 33 14.01 4.49 -12.17
N ASP A 34 14.67 5.41 -12.86
CA ASP A 34 15.36 5.23 -14.15
C ASP A 34 14.70 4.22 -15.11
N ASN A 35 13.45 4.51 -15.52
CA ASN A 35 12.66 3.70 -16.45
C ASN A 35 12.18 2.31 -15.97
N LEU A 36 12.43 1.88 -14.73
CA LEU A 36 11.78 0.69 -14.19
C LEU A 36 10.33 1.00 -13.77
N MET A 37 9.38 0.47 -14.53
CA MET A 37 7.98 0.40 -14.12
C MET A 37 7.71 -0.93 -13.43
N PHE A 38 7.35 -0.88 -12.15
CA PHE A 38 6.81 -2.04 -11.44
C PHE A 38 5.31 -2.13 -11.72
N PRO A 39 4.82 -3.06 -12.56
CA PRO A 39 3.43 -3.04 -13.03
C PRO A 39 2.42 -3.13 -11.89
N HIS A 40 2.77 -3.86 -10.82
CA HIS A 40 1.95 -4.03 -9.62
C HIS A 40 1.83 -2.76 -8.76
N PHE A 41 2.76 -1.80 -8.86
CA PHE A 41 2.70 -0.51 -8.16
C PHE A 41 2.12 0.60 -9.05
N THR A 42 2.60 0.71 -10.30
CA THR A 42 2.16 1.73 -11.25
C THR A 42 0.67 1.62 -11.60
N GLY A 43 0.12 0.40 -11.66
CA GLY A 43 -1.32 0.20 -11.86
C GLY A 43 -2.16 0.75 -10.71
N LYS A 44 -1.67 0.64 -9.48
CA LYS A 44 -2.39 1.09 -8.27
C LYS A 44 -2.32 2.61 -8.08
N ALA A 45 -1.20 3.23 -8.44
CA ALA A 45 -1.05 4.69 -8.42
C ALA A 45 -2.08 5.42 -9.31
N LYS A 46 -2.57 4.79 -10.38
CA LYS A 46 -3.62 5.36 -11.26
C LYS A 46 -4.98 5.46 -10.56
N VAL A 47 -5.22 4.66 -9.51
CA VAL A 47 -6.47 4.71 -8.73
C VAL A 47 -6.53 5.97 -7.88
N ASP A 48 -5.39 6.52 -7.45
CA ASP A 48 -5.35 7.73 -6.62
C ASP A 48 -6.02 8.92 -7.30
N GLU A 49 -5.78 9.11 -8.60
CA GLU A 49 -6.39 10.19 -9.37
C GLU A 49 -7.91 10.02 -9.49
N LEU A 50 -8.38 8.78 -9.68
CA LEU A 50 -9.80 8.47 -9.69
C LEU A 50 -10.47 8.78 -8.36
N VAL A 51 -9.81 8.46 -7.24
CA VAL A 51 -10.31 8.75 -5.88
C VAL A 51 -10.38 10.26 -5.63
N LYS A 52 -9.33 11.01 -5.99
CA LYS A 52 -9.29 12.48 -5.88
C LYS A 52 -10.44 13.12 -6.66
N ASN A 53 -10.69 12.62 -7.87
CA ASN A 53 -11.71 13.17 -8.77
C ASN A 53 -13.14 12.66 -8.50
N ALA A 54 -13.33 11.69 -7.59
CA ALA A 54 -14.64 11.11 -7.29
C ALA A 54 -15.52 12.01 -6.37
N GLY A 55 -14.93 13.03 -5.75
CA GLY A 55 -15.63 14.00 -4.90
C GLY A 55 -16.04 13.42 -3.54
N PHE A 56 -15.23 12.54 -2.96
CA PHE A 56 -15.41 12.10 -1.57
C PHE A 56 -15.11 13.25 -0.61
N ALA A 57 -15.93 13.42 0.43
CA ALA A 57 -15.71 14.46 1.44
C ALA A 57 -14.41 14.25 2.22
N ASN A 58 -14.01 12.99 2.43
CA ASN A 58 -12.75 12.62 3.06
C ASN A 58 -12.14 11.42 2.36
N TYR A 59 -10.86 11.52 1.99
CA TYR A 59 -10.10 10.42 1.43
C TYR A 59 -8.65 10.44 1.91
N THR A 60 -8.11 9.24 2.11
CA THR A 60 -6.74 8.99 2.62
C THR A 60 -6.14 7.81 1.86
N PHE A 61 -4.85 7.90 1.56
CA PHE A 61 -4.10 6.83 0.91
C PHE A 61 -3.22 6.15 1.95
N VAL A 62 -3.39 4.85 2.16
CA VAL A 62 -2.56 4.06 3.07
C VAL A 62 -1.62 3.21 2.23
N GLN A 63 -0.32 3.37 2.47
CA GLN A 63 0.74 2.68 1.76
C GLN A 63 1.21 1.47 2.57
N PRO A 64 0.93 0.23 2.12
CA PRO A 64 1.35 -0.95 2.85
C PRO A 64 2.89 -1.08 2.87
N PRO A 65 3.49 -1.54 3.97
CA PRO A 65 4.92 -1.85 4.03
C PRO A 65 5.25 -3.16 3.32
N PHE A 66 6.54 -3.48 3.30
CA PHE A 66 6.98 -4.86 3.10
C PHE A 66 6.63 -5.69 4.35
N TYR A 67 5.85 -6.75 4.22
CA TYR A 67 5.40 -7.51 5.39
C TYR A 67 6.46 -8.46 5.95
N PHE A 68 6.58 -8.55 7.28
CA PHE A 68 7.39 -9.57 7.95
C PHE A 68 7.01 -10.99 7.51
N GLN A 69 5.70 -11.23 7.33
CA GLN A 69 5.13 -12.51 6.90
C GLN A 69 5.71 -13.01 5.57
N ASN A 70 6.20 -12.10 4.71
CA ASN A 70 6.81 -12.51 3.46
C ASN A 70 8.13 -13.28 3.70
N LEU A 71 8.92 -12.89 4.73
CA LEU A 71 10.21 -13.50 5.06
C LEU A 71 10.08 -14.86 5.75
N THR A 72 8.90 -15.20 6.26
CA THR A 72 8.59 -16.53 6.80
C THR A 72 7.79 -17.38 5.81
N GLY A 73 7.31 -16.79 4.72
CA GLY A 73 6.49 -17.42 3.70
C GLY A 73 7.26 -17.61 2.39
N GLN A 74 6.74 -17.04 1.30
CA GLN A 74 7.31 -17.21 -0.05
C GLN A 74 8.75 -16.72 -0.20
N MET A 75 9.19 -15.77 0.63
CA MET A 75 10.58 -15.28 0.68
C MET A 75 11.29 -15.80 1.93
N GLY A 76 10.97 -17.03 2.35
CA GLY A 76 11.66 -17.76 3.42
C GLY A 76 13.17 -17.86 3.21
N PRO A 77 13.95 -18.07 4.29
CA PRO A 77 15.38 -18.26 4.17
C PRO A 77 15.69 -19.50 3.33
N GLN A 78 16.77 -19.43 2.56
CA GLN A 78 17.23 -20.50 1.68
C GLN A 78 18.55 -21.06 2.21
N THR A 79 18.78 -22.35 1.96
CA THR A 79 20.07 -22.98 2.25
C THR A 79 21.13 -22.45 1.28
N GLN A 80 22.24 -21.98 1.83
CA GLN A 80 23.36 -21.38 1.11
C GLN A 80 24.42 -22.44 0.77
N GLN A 81 25.43 -22.05 -0.01
CA GLN A 81 26.52 -22.94 -0.42
C GLN A 81 27.35 -23.48 0.75
N ASP A 82 27.42 -22.74 1.85
CA ASP A 82 28.12 -23.14 3.09
C ASP A 82 27.25 -23.99 4.03
N GLY A 83 26.03 -24.33 3.63
CA GLY A 83 25.07 -25.10 4.42
C GLY A 83 24.29 -24.29 5.46
N SER A 84 24.55 -22.98 5.59
CA SER A 84 23.75 -22.09 6.45
C SER A 84 22.40 -21.75 5.82
N ASN A 85 21.43 -21.30 6.62
CA ASN A 85 20.17 -20.75 6.11
C ASN A 85 20.21 -19.22 6.19
N GLY A 86 19.83 -18.53 5.11
CA GLY A 86 19.74 -17.07 5.11
C GLY A 86 18.97 -16.49 3.94
N TRP A 87 18.89 -15.17 3.88
CA TRP A 87 18.21 -14.45 2.80
C TRP A 87 19.22 -13.77 1.88
N THR A 88 19.02 -13.91 0.58
CA THR A 88 19.69 -13.11 -0.44
C THR A 88 18.68 -12.11 -1.00
N LEU A 89 18.73 -10.87 -0.51
CA LEU A 89 17.80 -9.81 -0.91
C LEU A 89 18.51 -8.77 -1.78
N PRO A 90 17.85 -8.23 -2.82
CA PRO A 90 18.40 -7.15 -3.64
C PRO A 90 18.27 -5.81 -2.90
N ILE A 91 19.08 -5.63 -1.85
CA ILE A 91 19.13 -4.40 -1.03
C ILE A 91 20.49 -3.74 -1.14
N ASP A 92 20.52 -2.41 -1.00
CA ASP A 92 21.77 -1.66 -0.92
C ASP A 92 22.56 -2.11 0.33
N PRO A 93 23.74 -2.72 0.17
CA PRO A 93 24.53 -3.24 1.29
C PRO A 93 25.08 -2.15 2.21
N SER A 94 25.09 -0.87 1.79
CA SER A 94 25.46 0.26 2.63
C SER A 94 24.32 0.74 3.53
N LYS A 95 23.06 0.47 3.14
CA LYS A 95 21.87 0.87 3.88
C LYS A 95 21.36 -0.25 4.76
N LYS A 96 21.26 -1.48 4.22
CA LYS A 96 20.73 -2.66 4.91
C LYS A 96 19.35 -2.42 5.58
N VAL A 97 18.52 -1.58 4.97
CA VAL A 97 17.20 -1.21 5.49
C VAL A 97 16.11 -1.57 4.47
N ILE A 98 15.04 -2.19 4.97
CA ILE A 98 13.76 -2.33 4.28
C ILE A 98 12.71 -1.76 5.24
N HIS A 99 11.83 -0.87 4.76
CA HIS A 99 10.69 -0.43 5.55
C HIS A 99 9.66 -1.57 5.64
N MET A 100 9.55 -2.17 6.81
CA MET A 100 8.75 -3.35 7.07
C MET A 100 7.72 -3.12 8.18
N ALA A 101 6.66 -3.92 8.20
CA ALA A 101 5.79 -4.03 9.37
C ALA A 101 4.99 -5.33 9.37
N ASP A 102 4.32 -5.59 10.49
CA ASP A 102 3.33 -6.66 10.59
C ASP A 102 2.07 -6.30 9.78
N ILE A 103 1.49 -7.29 9.08
CA ILE A 103 0.24 -7.08 8.36
C ILE A 103 -0.92 -6.65 9.27
N GLY A 104 -0.94 -7.10 10.53
CA GLY A 104 -1.93 -6.72 11.54
C GLY A 104 -1.83 -5.24 11.93
N ASP A 105 -0.66 -4.62 11.83
CA ASP A 105 -0.48 -3.19 12.14
C ASP A 105 -1.04 -2.28 11.06
N LEU A 106 -1.08 -2.73 9.80
CA LEU A 106 -1.73 -2.00 8.72
C LEU A 106 -3.23 -1.76 9.02
N GLY A 107 -3.90 -2.75 9.60
CA GLY A 107 -5.29 -2.64 10.01
C GLY A 107 -5.52 -1.52 11.03
N LYS A 108 -4.57 -1.30 11.94
CA LYS A 108 -4.63 -0.21 12.93
C LYS A 108 -4.51 1.16 12.27
N VAL A 109 -3.64 1.32 11.27
CA VAL A 109 -3.52 2.57 10.49
C VAL A 109 -4.82 2.88 9.74
N VAL A 110 -5.42 1.87 9.11
CA VAL A 110 -6.69 2.02 8.39
C VAL A 110 -7.82 2.41 9.35
N ALA A 111 -7.96 1.70 10.47
CA ALA A 111 -8.94 2.03 11.49
C ALA A 111 -8.74 3.44 12.04
N GLY A 112 -7.49 3.83 12.32
CA GLY A 112 -7.12 5.17 12.76
C GLY A 112 -7.55 6.26 11.79
N ALA A 113 -7.39 6.03 10.48
CA ALA A 113 -7.82 6.96 9.44
C ALA A 113 -9.34 7.16 9.40
N PHE A 114 -10.12 6.09 9.60
CA PHE A 114 -11.58 6.19 9.70
C PHE A 114 -12.05 6.91 10.96
N LEU A 115 -11.36 6.70 12.08
CA LEU A 115 -11.68 7.31 13.38
C LEU A 115 -11.26 8.79 13.46
N ASN A 116 -10.23 9.20 12.71
CA ASN A 116 -9.65 10.54 12.77
C ASN A 116 -9.59 11.24 11.39
N PRO A 117 -10.71 11.31 10.62
CA PRO A 117 -10.66 11.81 9.25
C PRO A 117 -10.19 13.25 9.16
N ALA A 118 -10.56 14.12 10.12
CA ALA A 118 -10.10 15.51 10.15
C ALA A 118 -8.57 15.67 10.25
N LYS A 119 -7.85 14.66 10.75
CA LYS A 119 -6.39 14.68 10.88
C LYS A 119 -5.67 14.17 9.62
N VAL A 120 -6.31 13.31 8.83
CA VAL A 120 -5.64 12.56 7.75
C VAL A 120 -6.39 12.58 6.42
N SER A 121 -7.38 13.48 6.26
CA SER A 121 -8.11 13.67 5.01
C SER A 121 -7.31 14.47 3.97
N ASN A 122 -7.99 14.98 2.95
CA ASN A 122 -7.44 15.77 1.84
C ASN A 122 -6.33 15.04 1.05
N GLY A 123 -6.39 13.72 0.97
CA GLY A 123 -5.45 12.93 0.18
C GLY A 123 -4.09 12.75 0.81
N SER A 124 -4.02 12.81 2.15
CA SER A 124 -2.82 12.46 2.89
C SER A 124 -2.39 11.02 2.60
N TYR A 125 -1.07 10.79 2.59
CA TYR A 125 -0.46 9.47 2.43
C TYR A 125 0.07 9.00 3.78
N LEU A 126 -0.41 7.85 4.26
CA LEU A 126 0.01 7.23 5.50
C LEU A 126 0.87 6.02 5.18
N SER A 127 2.17 6.11 5.46
CA SER A 127 3.10 4.99 5.36
C SER A 127 3.29 4.37 6.74
N LEU A 128 3.40 3.04 6.76
CA LEU A 128 3.69 2.28 7.97
C LEU A 128 5.08 1.66 7.87
N ALA A 129 5.85 1.74 8.94
CA ALA A 129 7.02 0.91 9.20
C ALA A 129 7.10 0.71 10.72
N THR A 130 7.45 -0.48 11.16
CA THR A 130 7.59 -0.85 12.57
C THR A 130 8.90 -1.61 12.76
N ASP A 131 9.42 -1.57 13.98
CA ASP A 131 10.63 -2.29 14.40
C ASP A 131 10.31 -3.73 14.83
#